data_AF-A0ABD3PR45-F1
#
_entry.id   AF-A0ABD3PR45-F1
#
_cell.length_a   1.000
_cell.length_b   1.000
_cell.length_c   1.000
_cell.angle_alpha   90.00
_cell.angle_beta   90.00
_cell.angle_gamma   90.00
#
_symmetry.space_group_name_H-M   'P 1'
#
loop_
_entity.id
_entity.type
_entity.pdbx_description
1 polymer ?
#
loop_
_entity_poly.entity_id
_entity_poly.type
_entity_poly.pdbx_seq_one_letter_code
_entity_poly.pdbx_strand_id
1 'polypeptide(L)'
;MLFEKVIWKSSYVTQQILEQLLKDRNIQCHPNSKVTKITSSSVVIEKLDSNDKHLKKSTLRIPSKFTMLIPPFRGQRVWKSVPQLTDNSGLLRVNEFQQSTTYPNIFGVGICVSIPPVEITPVATGPPKTGYMIESQGTAAVTNIRRMIDFMEQKKEANLKDGEPELTTVPTLNGLCITDFGGTGAVFLTLPQYPPRHTDVTLQGTVATLAKVAFEKYFLHKVESGDTDPYYEKYMLHLIGVDRVTDKK
;
A
#
# COMPACT_ATOMS: atom_id res chain seq x y z
N MET A 1 -13.78 -10.25 -26.44
CA MET A 1 -13.40 -8.87 -26.06
C MET A 1 -12.57 -8.98 -24.78
N LEU A 2 -11.27 -8.66 -24.81
CA LEU A 2 -10.31 -9.00 -23.73
C LEU A 2 -10.55 -8.24 -22.42
N PHE A 3 -11.15 -7.07 -22.48
CA PHE A 3 -11.67 -6.35 -21.33
C PHE A 3 -13.15 -6.07 -21.60
N GLU A 4 -14.01 -6.41 -20.64
CA GLU A 4 -15.45 -6.17 -20.76
C GLU A 4 -15.80 -4.71 -20.45
N LYS A 5 -15.03 -4.06 -19.56
CA LYS A 5 -15.14 -2.63 -19.23
C LYS A 5 -13.77 -2.02 -18.95
N VAL A 6 -13.48 -0.91 -19.64
CA VAL A 6 -12.33 -0.02 -19.39
C VAL A 6 -12.91 1.34 -19.04
N ILE A 7 -12.71 1.83 -17.81
CA ILE A 7 -13.26 3.11 -17.38
C ILE A 7 -12.13 4.01 -16.88
N TRP A 8 -12.04 5.19 -17.48
CA TRP A 8 -11.05 6.22 -17.18
C TRP A 8 -11.70 7.30 -16.29
N LYS A 9 -11.05 7.62 -15.16
CA LYS A 9 -11.33 8.71 -14.22
C LYS A 9 -12.63 8.60 -13.40
N SER A 10 -12.47 8.29 -12.11
CA SER A 10 -13.14 8.90 -10.93
C SER A 10 -13.20 7.88 -9.78
N SER A 11 -12.81 8.27 -8.56
CA SER A 11 -12.88 7.42 -7.35
C SER A 11 -14.26 6.80 -7.10
N TYR A 12 -15.32 7.49 -7.55
CA TYR A 12 -16.71 7.04 -7.46
C TYR A 12 -17.00 5.79 -8.32
N VAL A 13 -16.21 5.57 -9.39
CA VAL A 13 -16.36 4.42 -10.28
C VAL A 13 -15.97 3.13 -9.58
N THR A 14 -14.89 3.13 -8.79
CA THR A 14 -14.44 1.93 -8.06
C THR A 14 -15.46 1.51 -7.01
N GLN A 15 -16.03 2.46 -6.27
CA GLN A 15 -17.10 2.17 -5.30
C GLN A 15 -18.30 1.52 -6.00
N GLN A 16 -18.81 2.13 -7.08
CA GLN A 16 -19.97 1.62 -7.82
C GLN A 16 -19.73 0.21 -8.39
N ILE A 17 -18.54 -0.04 -8.94
CA ILE A 17 -18.16 -1.37 -9.46
C ILE A 17 -18.21 -2.41 -8.34
N LEU A 18 -17.61 -2.13 -7.18
CA LEU A 18 -17.58 -3.07 -6.07
C LEU A 18 -18.98 -3.29 -5.47
N GLU A 19 -19.77 -2.24 -5.31
CA GLU A 19 -21.15 -2.34 -4.83
C GLU A 19 -22.02 -3.18 -5.77
N GLN A 20 -21.89 -2.98 -7.08
CA GLN A 20 -22.61 -3.77 -8.08
C GLN A 20 -22.14 -5.23 -8.05
N LEU A 21 -20.83 -5.49 -7.98
CA LEU A 21 -20.28 -6.85 -7.90
C LEU A 21 -20.79 -7.62 -6.67
N LEU A 22 -20.88 -6.96 -5.51
CA LEU A 22 -21.43 -7.56 -4.31
C LEU A 22 -22.93 -7.86 -4.48
N LYS A 23 -23.70 -6.93 -5.06
CA LYS A 23 -25.12 -7.12 -5.37
C LYS A 23 -25.36 -8.29 -6.33
N ASP A 24 -24.64 -8.34 -7.45
CA ASP A 24 -24.80 -9.37 -8.49
C ASP A 24 -24.50 -10.78 -7.95
N ARG A 25 -23.69 -10.86 -6.89
CA ARG A 25 -23.33 -12.11 -6.22
C ARG A 25 -24.12 -12.37 -4.94
N ASN A 26 -25.16 -11.59 -4.66
CA ASN A 26 -25.98 -11.69 -3.46
C ASN A 26 -25.18 -11.61 -2.14
N ILE A 27 -24.11 -10.79 -2.12
CA ILE A 27 -23.28 -10.56 -0.94
C ILE A 27 -23.76 -9.30 -0.23
N GLN A 28 -24.22 -9.46 1.01
CA GLN A 28 -24.64 -8.33 1.84
C GLN A 28 -23.43 -7.54 2.36
N CYS A 29 -23.51 -6.21 2.29
CA CYS A 29 -22.45 -5.30 2.71
C CYS A 29 -22.94 -4.36 3.83
N HIS A 30 -22.10 -4.16 4.85
CA HIS A 30 -22.35 -3.25 5.96
C HIS A 30 -21.19 -2.25 6.09
N PRO A 31 -21.12 -1.21 5.24
CA PRO A 31 -20.07 -0.19 5.34
C PRO A 31 -20.21 0.61 6.65
N ASN A 32 -19.18 1.39 6.99
CA ASN A 32 -19.11 2.21 8.21
C ASN A 32 -19.43 1.44 9.50
N SER A 33 -18.97 0.18 9.58
CA SER A 33 -19.26 -0.70 10.70
C SER A 33 -17.98 -1.17 11.38
N LYS A 34 -18.01 -1.21 12.72
CA LYS A 34 -16.93 -1.69 13.58
C LYS A 34 -17.33 -3.03 14.19
N VAL A 35 -16.51 -4.07 14.04
CA VAL A 35 -16.69 -5.32 14.78
C VAL A 35 -16.40 -5.08 16.27
N THR A 36 -17.36 -5.41 17.13
CA THR A 36 -17.24 -5.24 18.60
C THR A 36 -17.08 -6.57 19.32
N LYS A 37 -17.66 -7.65 18.79
CA LYS A 37 -17.56 -8.99 19.38
C LYS A 37 -17.66 -10.07 18.30
N ILE A 38 -16.86 -11.12 18.44
CA ILE A 38 -16.95 -12.34 17.63
C ILE A 38 -17.32 -13.48 18.60
N THR A 39 -18.30 -14.29 18.23
CA THR A 39 -18.69 -15.50 18.96
C THR A 39 -18.61 -16.72 18.03
N SER A 40 -18.82 -17.92 18.58
CA SER A 40 -18.85 -19.17 17.81
C SER A 40 -19.98 -19.25 16.78
N SER A 41 -20.99 -18.36 16.87
CA SER A 41 -22.19 -18.40 16.02
C SER A 41 -22.58 -17.06 15.42
N SER A 42 -21.84 -15.98 15.69
CA SER A 42 -22.18 -14.65 15.19
C SER A 42 -21.02 -13.64 15.25
N VAL A 43 -21.12 -12.61 14.43
CA VAL A 43 -20.31 -11.38 14.52
C VAL A 43 -21.24 -10.23 14.93
N VAL A 44 -20.85 -9.49 15.95
CA VAL A 44 -21.56 -8.29 16.39
C VAL A 44 -20.82 -7.07 15.85
N ILE A 45 -21.56 -6.21 15.14
CA ILE A 45 -21.05 -4.97 14.58
C ILE A 45 -21.81 -3.76 15.16
N GLU A 46 -21.10 -2.66 15.34
CA GLU A 46 -21.67 -1.34 15.58
C GLU A 46 -21.57 -0.54 14.29
N LYS A 47 -22.71 -0.19 13.69
CA LYS A 47 -22.77 0.64 12.48
C LYS A 47 -22.84 2.11 12.89
N LEU A 48 -21.99 2.92 12.27
CA LEU A 48 -21.95 4.37 12.40
C LEU A 48 -22.61 5.00 11.18
N ASP A 49 -23.61 5.87 11.40
CA ASP A 49 -24.21 6.64 10.32
C ASP A 49 -23.27 7.79 9.91
N SER A 50 -22.89 7.85 8.64
CA SER A 50 -21.98 8.87 8.11
C SER A 50 -22.65 10.25 7.93
N ASN A 51 -23.98 10.34 8.02
CA ASN A 51 -24.74 11.56 7.73
C ASN A 51 -25.27 12.28 8.99
N ASP A 52 -25.05 11.74 10.18
CA ASP A 52 -25.61 12.31 11.42
C ASP A 52 -24.49 12.92 12.28
N LYS A 53 -24.59 14.21 12.62
CA LYS A 53 -23.67 14.90 13.55
C LYS A 53 -23.64 14.23 14.93
N HIS A 54 -24.64 13.40 15.24
CA HIS A 54 -24.75 12.66 16.50
C HIS A 54 -24.33 11.19 16.41
N LEU A 55 -23.77 10.72 15.27
CA LEU A 55 -23.29 9.34 15.04
C LEU A 55 -24.25 8.32 15.66
N LYS A 56 -25.49 8.21 15.15
CA LYS A 56 -26.41 7.17 15.63
C LYS A 56 -25.75 5.80 15.47
N LYS A 57 -25.68 5.09 16.59
CA LYS A 57 -25.11 3.75 16.68
C LYS A 57 -26.23 2.74 16.61
N SER A 58 -26.13 1.80 15.68
CA SER A 58 -26.99 0.61 15.68
C SER A 58 -26.12 -0.64 15.82
N THR A 59 -26.51 -1.51 16.74
CA THR A 59 -25.85 -2.80 16.95
C THR A 59 -26.56 -3.87 16.14
N LEU A 60 -25.82 -4.56 15.29
CA LEU A 60 -26.32 -5.66 14.47
C LEU A 60 -25.59 -6.95 14.85
N ARG A 61 -26.35 -8.04 14.97
CA ARG A 61 -25.80 -9.39 15.19
C ARG A 61 -25.98 -10.19 13.91
N ILE A 62 -24.87 -10.49 13.24
CA ILE A 62 -24.84 -11.25 12.00
C ILE A 62 -24.56 -12.72 12.34
N PRO A 63 -25.50 -13.66 12.10
CA PRO A 63 -25.24 -15.08 12.27
C PRO A 63 -24.09 -15.54 11.37
N SER A 64 -23.16 -16.32 11.92
CA SER A 64 -22.00 -16.81 11.17
C SER A 64 -21.59 -18.20 11.65
N LYS A 65 -21.43 -19.13 10.70
CA LYS A 65 -20.79 -20.44 10.93
C LYS A 65 -19.30 -20.41 10.60
N PHE A 66 -18.88 -19.50 9.72
CA PHE A 66 -17.50 -19.33 9.30
C PHE A 66 -17.22 -17.84 9.08
N THR A 67 -16.16 -17.33 9.71
CA THR A 67 -15.83 -15.90 9.71
C THR A 67 -14.39 -15.70 9.27
N MET A 68 -14.18 -14.82 8.30
CA MET A 68 -12.86 -14.30 7.92
C MET A 68 -12.90 -12.77 8.07
N LEU A 69 -11.92 -12.23 8.80
CA LEU A 69 -11.77 -10.79 9.02
C LEU A 69 -10.31 -10.40 8.81
N ILE A 70 -10.11 -9.22 8.21
CA ILE A 70 -8.78 -8.60 8.12
C ILE A 70 -8.55 -7.80 9.41
N PRO A 71 -7.56 -8.15 10.23
CA PRO A 71 -7.25 -7.40 11.45
C PRO A 71 -6.54 -6.07 11.11
N PRO A 72 -6.61 -5.06 12.01
CA PRO A 72 -5.78 -3.88 11.87
C PRO A 72 -4.30 -4.23 12.03
N PHE A 73 -3.43 -3.61 11.22
CA PHE A 73 -1.99 -3.78 11.35
C PHE A 73 -1.39 -2.87 12.42
N ARG A 74 -0.38 -3.37 13.12
CA ARG A 74 0.43 -2.65 14.11
C ARG A 74 1.90 -3.02 13.93
N GLY A 75 2.79 -2.17 14.40
CA GLY A 75 4.21 -2.43 14.40
C GLY A 75 4.62 -3.58 15.31
N GLN A 76 5.74 -4.21 14.98
CA GLN A 76 6.28 -5.33 15.75
C GLN A 76 6.86 -4.85 17.08
N ARG A 77 6.79 -5.73 18.10
CA ARG A 77 7.28 -5.41 19.45
C ARG A 77 8.77 -5.07 19.48
N VAL A 78 9.57 -5.73 18.63
CA VAL A 78 11.04 -5.63 18.61
C VAL A 78 11.55 -4.21 18.38
N TRP A 79 10.94 -3.45 17.48
CA TRP A 79 11.36 -2.07 17.20
C TRP A 79 10.52 -1.02 17.93
N LYS A 80 9.35 -1.39 18.46
CA LYS A 80 8.54 -0.49 19.29
C LYS A 80 9.22 -0.10 20.59
N SER A 81 10.13 -0.92 21.11
CA SER A 81 10.94 -0.62 22.30
C SER A 81 12.10 0.34 22.03
N VAL A 82 12.42 0.63 20.76
CA VAL A 82 13.51 1.54 20.42
C VAL A 82 13.02 2.98 20.58
N PRO A 83 13.66 3.81 21.43
CA PRO A 83 13.20 5.16 21.69
C PRO A 83 13.03 5.98 20.41
N GLN A 84 11.88 6.64 20.26
CA GLN A 84 11.57 7.57 19.16
C GLN A 84 11.57 6.96 17.73
N LEU A 85 11.90 5.68 17.56
CA LEU A 85 11.94 5.04 16.24
C LEU A 85 10.55 4.89 15.61
N THR A 86 9.50 4.74 16.42
CA THR A 86 8.15 4.45 15.95
C THR A 86 7.11 5.49 16.35
N ASP A 87 5.96 5.45 15.69
CA ASP A 87 4.72 6.05 16.17
C ASP A 87 4.06 5.23 17.30
N ASN A 88 2.90 5.70 17.79
CA ASN A 88 2.15 5.04 18.86
C ASN A 88 1.65 3.64 18.46
N SER A 89 1.44 3.42 17.17
CA SER A 89 1.04 2.14 16.58
C SER A 89 2.23 1.19 16.39
N GLY A 90 3.47 1.65 16.59
CA GLY A 90 4.71 0.90 16.41
C GLY A 90 5.26 0.92 14.98
N LEU A 91 4.73 1.77 14.09
CA LEU A 91 5.23 1.91 12.73
C LEU A 91 6.43 2.86 12.70
N LEU A 92 7.44 2.56 11.88
CA LEU A 92 8.68 3.32 11.77
C LEU A 92 8.43 4.74 11.27
N ARG A 93 9.02 5.73 11.93
CA ARG A 93 9.00 7.13 11.49
C ARG A 93 10.16 7.35 10.52
N VAL A 94 9.83 7.58 9.24
CA VAL A 94 10.83 7.84 8.19
C VAL A 94 10.55 9.16 7.48
N ASN A 95 11.60 9.77 6.95
CA ASN A 95 11.52 10.88 6.01
C ASN A 95 11.21 10.36 4.59
N GLU A 96 11.13 11.27 3.62
CA GLU A 96 10.84 10.95 2.21
C GLU A 96 11.88 10.01 1.57
N PHE A 97 13.12 10.02 2.07
CA PHE A 97 14.23 9.18 1.61
C PHE A 97 14.22 7.76 2.21
N GLN A 98 13.15 7.40 2.92
CA GLN A 98 12.97 6.13 3.64
C GLN A 98 13.89 5.96 4.86
N GLN A 99 14.60 7.03 5.26
CA GLN A 99 15.51 7.05 6.39
C GLN A 99 14.75 7.42 7.68
N SER A 100 15.10 6.78 8.80
CA SER A 100 14.54 7.09 10.11
C SER A 100 14.78 8.55 10.48
N THR A 101 13.75 9.20 11.05
CA THR A 101 13.84 10.59 11.51
C THR A 101 14.69 10.76 12.77
N THR A 102 15.12 9.67 13.40
CA THR A 102 15.87 9.67 14.66
C THR A 102 17.26 9.05 14.50
N TYR A 103 17.37 7.98 13.71
CA TYR A 103 18.59 7.19 13.57
C TYR A 103 19.04 7.15 12.11
N PRO A 104 20.05 7.94 11.69
CA PRO A 104 20.40 8.09 10.27
C PRO A 104 20.79 6.80 9.54
N ASN A 105 21.22 5.76 10.27
CA ASN A 105 21.59 4.46 9.73
C ASN A 105 20.43 3.43 9.70
N ILE A 106 19.21 3.83 10.07
CA ILE A 106 18.03 2.96 10.02
C ILE A 106 17.14 3.43 8.87
N PHE A 107 16.68 2.48 8.04
CA PHE A 107 15.74 2.70 6.96
C PHE A 107 14.49 1.85 7.16
N GLY A 108 13.34 2.34 6.69
CA GLY A 108 12.07 1.64 6.75
C GLY A 108 11.51 1.40 5.35
N VAL A 109 11.10 0.16 5.07
CA VAL A 109 10.52 -0.22 3.77
C VAL A 109 9.27 -1.06 4.00
N GLY A 110 8.17 -0.66 3.38
CA GLY A 110 6.91 -1.37 3.30
C GLY A 110 5.96 -1.16 4.47
N ILE A 111 5.22 -2.21 4.84
CA ILE A 111 4.07 -2.10 5.77
C ILE A 111 4.49 -1.57 7.15
N CYS A 112 5.77 -1.75 7.53
CA CYS A 112 6.29 -1.25 8.79
C CYS A 112 6.42 0.27 8.86
N VAL A 113 6.31 1.00 7.74
CA VAL A 113 6.46 2.44 7.67
C VAL A 113 5.17 3.17 8.09
N SER A 114 5.34 4.20 8.92
CA SER A 114 4.26 5.11 9.29
C SER A 114 3.95 6.02 8.11
N ILE A 115 2.74 5.89 7.57
CA ILE A 115 2.20 6.79 6.54
C ILE A 115 0.94 7.43 7.13
N PRO A 116 0.84 8.78 7.18
CA PRO A 116 -0.33 9.46 7.68
C PRO A 116 -1.63 9.02 6.97
N PRO A 117 -2.77 9.00 7.68
CA PRO A 117 -4.06 8.81 7.02
C PRO A 117 -4.29 9.86 5.94
N VAL A 118 -4.79 9.43 4.78
CA VAL A 118 -5.16 10.32 3.67
C VAL A 118 -6.52 11.00 3.86
N GLU A 119 -7.35 10.43 4.74
CA GLU A 119 -8.69 10.90 5.05
C GLU A 119 -9.06 10.42 6.46
N ILE A 120 -9.91 11.18 7.16
CA ILE A 120 -10.51 10.76 8.43
C ILE A 120 -11.87 10.12 8.13
N THR A 121 -11.98 8.82 8.39
CA THR A 121 -13.21 8.05 8.16
C THR A 121 -14.01 7.81 9.46
N PRO A 122 -15.35 7.66 9.41
CA PRO A 122 -16.18 7.45 10.62
C PRO A 122 -15.74 6.26 11.47
N VAL A 123 -15.41 5.13 10.83
CA VAL A 123 -14.66 4.03 11.43
C VAL A 123 -13.21 4.19 10.99
N ALA A 124 -12.26 4.20 11.92
CA ALA A 124 -10.85 4.41 11.60
C ALA A 124 -10.33 3.38 10.57
N THR A 125 -9.84 3.88 9.44
CA THR A 125 -9.17 3.10 8.39
C THR A 125 -7.79 3.70 8.09
N GLY A 126 -6.91 2.91 7.45
CA GLY A 126 -5.56 3.35 7.11
C GLY A 126 -5.23 3.10 5.64
N PRO A 127 -4.35 3.90 5.03
CA PRO A 127 -3.97 3.71 3.63
C PRO A 127 -3.21 2.38 3.45
N PRO A 128 -3.48 1.64 2.36
CA PRO A 128 -2.76 0.40 2.07
C PRO A 128 -1.30 0.69 1.69
N LYS A 129 -0.45 -0.33 1.83
CA LYS A 129 0.92 -0.32 1.31
C LYS A 129 1.07 -1.46 0.31
N THR A 130 1.02 -1.15 -0.97
CA THR A 130 0.92 -2.14 -2.07
C THR A 130 2.31 -2.59 -2.55
N GLY A 131 2.40 -3.74 -3.22
CA GLY A 131 3.67 -4.32 -3.66
C GLY A 131 4.53 -3.37 -4.49
N TYR A 132 3.94 -2.70 -5.49
CA TYR A 132 4.65 -1.74 -6.32
C TYR A 132 5.27 -0.60 -5.49
N MET A 133 4.47 -0.02 -4.57
CA MET A 133 4.97 1.01 -3.66
C MET A 133 6.10 0.51 -2.76
N ILE A 134 6.04 -0.74 -2.30
CA ILE A 134 7.09 -1.35 -1.47
C ILE A 134 8.38 -1.55 -2.27
N GLU A 135 8.30 -2.00 -3.53
CA GLU A 135 9.46 -2.14 -4.42
C GLU A 135 10.11 -0.77 -4.71
N SER A 136 9.30 0.27 -4.93
CA SER A 136 9.76 1.66 -5.03
C SER A 136 10.48 2.13 -3.76
N GLN A 137 9.91 1.89 -2.57
CA GLN A 137 10.53 2.23 -1.29
C GLN A 137 11.87 1.50 -1.10
N GLY A 138 11.93 0.21 -1.44
CA GLY A 138 13.16 -0.57 -1.40
C GLY A 138 14.25 0.00 -2.30
N THR A 139 13.88 0.35 -3.54
CA THR A 139 14.80 0.96 -4.51
C THR A 139 15.35 2.29 -4.00
N ALA A 140 14.49 3.16 -3.47
CA ALA A 140 14.89 4.44 -2.88
C ALA A 140 15.83 4.25 -1.68
N ALA A 141 15.46 3.37 -0.74
CA ALA A 141 16.25 3.09 0.45
C ALA A 141 17.66 2.56 0.10
N VAL A 142 17.75 1.57 -0.79
CA VAL A 142 19.04 1.00 -1.23
C VAL A 142 19.90 2.05 -1.93
N THR A 143 19.31 2.88 -2.80
CA THR A 143 20.03 3.95 -3.51
C THR A 143 20.59 4.97 -2.53
N ASN A 144 19.80 5.37 -1.54
CA ASN A 144 20.21 6.31 -0.50
C ASN A 144 21.27 5.70 0.44
N ILE A 145 21.12 4.43 0.86
CA ILE A 145 22.13 3.72 1.64
C ILE A 145 23.46 3.66 0.90
N ARG A 146 23.44 3.35 -0.41
CA ARG A 146 24.66 3.33 -1.22
C ARG A 146 25.34 4.69 -1.24
N ARG A 147 24.58 5.78 -1.44
CA ARG A 147 25.13 7.15 -1.38
C ARG A 147 25.74 7.47 -0.03
N MET A 148 25.13 7.01 1.06
CA MET A 148 25.73 7.15 2.39
C MET A 148 27.07 6.42 2.47
N ILE A 149 27.16 5.20 1.96
CA ILE A 149 28.41 4.43 1.95
C ILE A 149 29.48 5.14 1.11
N ASP A 150 29.16 5.51 -0.12
CA ASP A 150 30.07 6.20 -1.05
C ASP A 150 30.57 7.52 -0.43
N PHE A 151 29.69 8.29 0.21
CA PHE A 151 30.05 9.52 0.92
C PHE A 151 31.00 9.24 2.09
N MET A 152 30.76 8.19 2.87
CA MET A 152 31.63 7.84 4.01
C MET A 152 33.03 7.42 3.55
N GLU A 153 33.14 6.74 2.41
CA GLU A 153 34.43 6.41 1.79
C GLU A 153 35.16 7.66 1.33
N GLN A 154 34.49 8.56 0.60
CA GLN A 154 35.05 9.83 0.14
C GLN A 154 35.48 10.73 1.31
N LYS A 155 34.65 10.83 2.36
CA LYS A 155 34.94 11.60 3.58
C LYS A 155 36.23 11.11 4.24
N LYS A 156 36.42 9.79 4.28
CA LYS A 156 37.62 9.15 4.84
C LYS A 156 38.85 9.42 3.97
N GLU A 157 38.74 9.30 2.64
CA GLU A 157 39.85 9.58 1.71
C GLU A 157 40.29 11.05 1.73
N ALA A 158 39.33 11.97 1.81
CA ALA A 158 39.59 13.41 1.85
C ALA A 158 39.91 13.95 3.26
N ASN A 159 39.95 13.09 4.28
CA ASN A 159 40.17 13.44 5.69
C ASN A 159 39.25 14.58 6.20
N LEU A 160 37.99 14.57 5.73
CA LEU A 160 36.98 15.56 6.09
C LEU A 160 36.43 15.24 7.48
N LYS A 161 36.39 16.24 8.36
CA LYS A 161 35.83 16.09 9.73
C LYS A 161 34.30 16.12 9.72
N ASP A 162 33.75 17.01 8.90
CA ASP A 162 32.32 17.33 8.87
C ASP A 162 31.71 17.04 7.50
N GLY A 163 30.38 17.13 7.43
CA GLY A 163 29.59 16.84 6.23
C GLY A 163 28.68 15.64 6.41
N GLU A 164 27.53 15.70 5.75
CA GLU A 164 26.47 14.71 5.74
C GLU A 164 26.18 14.26 4.30
N PRO A 165 25.78 13.00 4.08
CA PRO A 165 25.44 12.51 2.77
C PRO A 165 24.17 13.17 2.23
N GLU A 166 24.20 13.58 0.97
CA GLU A 166 23.03 14.11 0.28
C GLU A 166 22.16 12.97 -0.26
N LEU A 167 21.01 12.77 0.39
CA LEU A 167 20.00 11.83 -0.08
C LEU A 167 19.10 12.54 -1.10
N THR A 168 18.89 11.96 -2.27
CA THR A 168 18.01 12.56 -3.29
C THR A 168 16.91 11.65 -3.78
N THR A 169 17.01 10.34 -3.58
CA THR A 169 16.09 9.40 -4.24
C THR A 169 14.85 9.17 -3.38
N VAL A 170 13.68 9.42 -3.96
CA VAL A 170 12.36 9.33 -3.30
C VAL A 170 11.49 8.33 -4.07
N PRO A 171 10.71 7.45 -3.40
CA PRO A 171 9.83 6.50 -4.07
C PRO A 171 8.60 7.19 -4.68
N THR A 172 8.24 6.81 -5.89
CA THR A 172 6.95 7.17 -6.48
C THR A 172 5.88 6.29 -5.84
N LEU A 173 5.13 6.83 -4.88
CA LEU A 173 4.13 6.09 -4.11
C LEU A 173 2.89 5.76 -4.95
N ASN A 174 3.06 4.92 -5.97
CA ASN A 174 2.04 4.48 -6.92
C ASN A 174 1.34 3.20 -6.44
N GLY A 175 0.05 3.08 -6.71
CA GLY A 175 -0.75 1.92 -6.31
C GLY A 175 -1.16 1.06 -7.50
N LEU A 176 -0.80 -0.22 -7.46
CA LEU A 176 -1.28 -1.24 -8.39
C LEU A 176 -1.84 -2.42 -7.57
N CYS A 177 -3.11 -2.76 -7.81
CA CYS A 177 -3.77 -3.90 -7.19
C CYS A 177 -4.49 -4.73 -8.25
N ILE A 178 -4.28 -6.05 -8.21
CA ILE A 178 -5.04 -7.00 -9.03
C ILE A 178 -5.82 -7.90 -8.08
N THR A 179 -7.14 -7.88 -8.22
CA THR A 179 -8.07 -8.71 -7.43
C THR A 179 -8.64 -9.79 -8.32
N ASP A 180 -8.40 -11.04 -7.94
CA ASP A 180 -8.96 -12.22 -8.63
C ASP A 180 -10.22 -12.70 -7.91
N PHE A 181 -11.26 -13.01 -8.68
CA PHE A 181 -12.53 -13.52 -8.20
C PHE A 181 -12.78 -14.99 -8.58
N GLY A 182 -11.79 -15.68 -9.14
CA GLY A 182 -11.82 -17.11 -9.47
C GLY A 182 -12.21 -17.44 -10.92
N GLY A 183 -12.88 -16.53 -11.63
CA GLY A 183 -13.17 -16.64 -13.06
C GLY A 183 -13.21 -15.31 -13.81
N THR A 184 -13.10 -14.21 -13.08
CA THR A 184 -12.97 -12.83 -13.56
C THR A 184 -12.19 -12.05 -12.51
N GLY A 185 -11.73 -10.85 -12.82
CA GLY A 185 -10.99 -10.03 -11.86
C GLY A 185 -11.11 -8.55 -12.15
N ALA A 186 -10.43 -7.76 -11.32
CA ALA A 186 -10.28 -6.33 -11.51
C ALA A 186 -8.83 -5.89 -11.29
N VAL A 187 -8.38 -4.92 -12.08
CA VAL A 187 -7.10 -4.22 -11.94
C VAL A 187 -7.38 -2.78 -11.56
N PHE A 188 -6.71 -2.30 -10.51
CA PHE A 188 -6.78 -0.92 -10.02
C PHE A 188 -5.40 -0.29 -10.14
N LEU A 189 -5.30 0.83 -10.85
CA LEU A 189 -4.08 1.60 -11.03
C LEU A 189 -4.30 3.04 -10.56
N THR A 190 -3.47 3.51 -9.64
CA THR A 190 -3.56 4.83 -9.00
C THR A 190 -2.20 5.52 -9.00
N LEU A 191 -2.09 6.65 -9.70
CA LEU A 191 -0.84 7.41 -9.86
C LEU A 191 -1.07 8.89 -9.48
N PRO A 192 -0.49 9.36 -8.36
CA PRO A 192 0.00 8.59 -7.21
C PRO A 192 -1.13 7.85 -6.46
N GLN A 193 -0.78 6.96 -5.53
CA GLN A 193 -1.75 6.19 -4.73
C GLN A 193 -2.64 7.11 -3.88
N TYR A 194 -2.04 8.17 -3.33
CA TYR A 194 -2.70 9.15 -2.47
C TYR A 194 -3.15 10.39 -3.27
N PRO A 195 -4.35 10.96 -3.02
CA PRO A 195 -4.81 12.16 -3.72
C PRO A 195 -3.90 13.39 -3.51
N PRO A 196 -3.87 14.35 -4.44
CA PRO A 196 -4.58 14.37 -5.73
C PRO A 196 -3.96 13.41 -6.76
N ARG A 197 -4.79 12.63 -7.45
CA ARG A 197 -4.34 11.66 -8.47
C ARG A 197 -4.44 12.25 -9.87
N HIS A 198 -3.47 11.96 -10.71
CA HIS A 198 -3.55 12.26 -12.14
C HIS A 198 -4.18 11.09 -12.91
N THR A 199 -3.90 9.86 -12.47
CA THR A 199 -4.43 8.63 -13.07
C THR A 199 -5.13 7.79 -12.01
N ASP A 200 -6.38 7.43 -12.30
CA ASP A 200 -7.20 6.51 -11.51
C ASP A 200 -7.99 5.65 -12.50
N VAL A 201 -7.57 4.39 -12.66
CA VAL A 201 -8.06 3.46 -13.67
C VAL A 201 -8.46 2.16 -13.02
N THR A 202 -9.68 1.72 -13.36
CA THR A 202 -10.20 0.40 -12.97
C THR A 202 -10.58 -0.37 -14.22
N LEU A 203 -10.00 -1.56 -14.37
CA LEU A 203 -10.27 -2.49 -15.47
C LEU A 203 -10.90 -3.75 -14.92
N GLN A 204 -11.99 -4.22 -15.51
CA GLN A 204 -12.63 -5.47 -15.11
C GLN A 204 -12.66 -6.46 -16.28
N GLY A 205 -12.35 -7.72 -15.99
CA GLY A 205 -12.45 -8.81 -16.95
C GLY A 205 -11.63 -10.03 -16.57
N THR A 206 -11.78 -11.09 -17.36
CA THR A 206 -11.05 -12.37 -17.17
C THR A 206 -9.54 -12.23 -17.35
N VAL A 207 -9.08 -11.23 -18.12
CA VAL A 207 -7.66 -10.91 -18.28
C VAL A 207 -7.00 -10.53 -16.95
N ALA A 208 -7.74 -9.97 -15.99
CA ALA A 208 -7.19 -9.65 -14.68
C ALA A 208 -6.77 -10.92 -13.90
N THR A 209 -7.53 -12.01 -14.00
CA THR A 209 -7.18 -13.31 -13.42
C THR A 209 -5.92 -13.88 -14.05
N LEU A 210 -5.81 -13.83 -15.38
CA LEU A 210 -4.60 -14.27 -16.08
C LEU A 210 -3.38 -13.43 -15.69
N ALA A 211 -3.54 -12.10 -15.63
CA ALA A 211 -2.49 -11.18 -15.21
C ALA A 211 -2.04 -11.46 -13.76
N LYS A 212 -2.97 -11.80 -12.86
CA LYS A 212 -2.65 -12.19 -11.49
C LYS A 212 -1.78 -13.44 -11.43
N VAL A 213 -2.16 -14.50 -12.14
CA VAL A 213 -1.40 -15.77 -12.19
C VAL A 213 -0.03 -15.57 -12.84
N ALA A 214 0.04 -14.78 -13.92
CA ALA A 214 1.30 -14.44 -14.56
C ALA A 214 2.23 -13.68 -13.61
N PHE A 215 1.70 -12.67 -12.91
CA PHE A 215 2.47 -11.90 -11.92
C PHE A 215 2.95 -12.77 -10.76
N GLU A 216 2.15 -13.72 -10.28
CA GLU A 216 2.56 -14.63 -9.22
C GLU A 216 3.79 -15.46 -9.62
N LYS A 217 3.73 -16.13 -10.78
CA LYS A 217 4.86 -16.93 -11.29
C LYS A 217 6.09 -16.06 -11.56
N TYR A 218 5.87 -14.89 -12.14
CA TYR A 218 6.90 -13.91 -12.39
C TYR A 218 7.61 -13.47 -11.10
N PHE A 219 6.85 -13.08 -10.09
CA PHE A 219 7.38 -12.59 -8.82
C PHE A 219 8.15 -13.69 -8.09
N LEU A 220 7.64 -14.93 -8.05
CA LEU A 220 8.35 -16.06 -7.48
C LEU A 220 9.67 -16.33 -8.21
N HIS A 221 9.65 -16.31 -9.54
CA HIS A 221 10.88 -16.47 -10.34
C HIS A 221 11.91 -15.37 -10.04
N LYS A 222 11.49 -14.10 -9.87
CA LYS A 222 12.39 -13.00 -9.46
C LYS A 222 13.05 -13.27 -8.11
N VAL A 223 12.28 -13.78 -7.15
CA VAL A 223 12.80 -14.13 -5.81
C VAL A 223 13.80 -15.28 -5.90
N GLU A 224 13.52 -16.29 -6.72
CA GLU A 224 14.40 -17.45 -6.93
C GLU A 224 15.68 -17.10 -7.70
N SER A 225 15.61 -16.19 -8.69
CA SER A 225 16.75 -15.78 -9.50
C SER A 225 17.62 -14.71 -8.82
N GLY A 226 17.09 -14.00 -7.82
CA GLY A 226 17.76 -12.91 -7.12
C GLY A 226 17.78 -11.58 -7.91
N ASP A 227 17.17 -11.53 -9.10
CA ASP A 227 17.00 -10.29 -9.86
C ASP A 227 15.63 -9.66 -9.54
N THR A 228 15.63 -8.75 -8.56
CA THR A 228 14.41 -8.10 -8.07
C THR A 228 13.97 -6.91 -8.92
N ASP A 229 14.83 -6.41 -9.81
CA ASP A 229 14.64 -5.17 -10.54
C ASP A 229 15.14 -5.27 -12.00
N PRO A 230 14.60 -6.25 -12.77
CA PRO A 230 15.12 -6.56 -14.09
C PRO A 230 14.93 -5.39 -15.07
N TYR A 231 15.90 -5.24 -15.98
CA TYR A 231 15.96 -4.10 -16.90
C TYR A 231 14.70 -3.93 -17.76
N TYR A 232 14.11 -5.03 -18.25
CA TYR A 232 12.89 -4.97 -19.07
C TYR A 232 11.68 -4.46 -18.28
N GLU A 233 11.59 -4.74 -16.98
CA GLU A 233 10.52 -4.25 -16.12
C GLU A 233 10.64 -2.74 -15.97
N LYS A 234 11.85 -2.24 -15.64
CA LYS A 234 12.13 -0.79 -15.59
C LYS A 234 11.78 -0.10 -16.89
N TYR A 235 12.23 -0.68 -18.01
CA TYR A 235 12.02 -0.11 -19.32
C TYR A 235 10.53 -0.03 -19.67
N MET A 236 9.78 -1.10 -19.44
CA MET A 236 8.33 -1.12 -19.66
C MET A 236 7.61 -0.11 -18.77
N LEU A 237 7.96 -0.06 -17.48
CA LEU A 237 7.40 0.88 -16.51
C LEU A 237 7.67 2.34 -16.88
N HIS A 238 8.89 2.64 -17.34
CA HIS A 238 9.28 3.96 -17.82
C HIS A 238 8.46 4.37 -19.06
N LEU A 239 8.28 3.46 -20.02
CA LEU A 239 7.48 3.71 -21.22
C LEU A 239 6.01 4.04 -20.90
N ILE A 240 5.44 3.43 -19.86
CA ILE A 240 4.07 3.71 -19.43
C ILE A 240 3.95 4.85 -18.41
N GLY A 241 5.06 5.56 -18.13
CA GLY A 241 5.10 6.72 -17.24
C GLY A 241 4.92 6.37 -15.76
N VAL A 242 5.26 5.15 -15.37
CA VAL A 242 5.16 4.66 -13.98
C VAL A 242 6.57 4.34 -13.51
N ASP A 243 7.43 5.35 -13.41
CA ASP A 243 8.75 5.16 -12.81
C ASP A 243 8.62 4.67 -11.36
N ARG A 244 9.68 4.05 -10.80
CA ARG A 244 9.71 3.55 -9.41
C ARG A 244 10.19 4.60 -8.41
N VAL A 245 11.09 5.48 -8.84
CA VAL A 245 11.75 6.49 -8.01
C VAL A 245 11.91 7.79 -8.78
N THR A 246 12.00 8.88 -8.06
CA THR A 246 12.34 10.21 -8.58
C THR A 246 13.52 10.77 -7.80
N ASP A 247 14.41 11.49 -8.48
CA ASP A 247 15.44 12.27 -7.81
C ASP A 247 14.92 13.65 -7.45
N LYS A 248 15.07 14.01 -6.19
CA LYS A 248 14.82 15.34 -5.65
C LYS A 248 16.09 16.17 -5.81
N LYS A 249 16.03 17.19 -6.65
CA LYS A 249 17.09 18.20 -6.77
C LYS A 249 17.11 19.13 -5.56
#